data_AF-A0AAD7RUM7-F1
#
_entry.id   AF-A0AAD7RUM7-F1
#
_cell.length_a   1.000
_cell.length_b   1.000
_cell.length_c   1.000
_cell.angle_alpha   90.00
_cell.angle_beta   90.00
_cell.angle_gamma   90.00
#
_symmetry.space_group_name_H-M   'P 1'
#
loop_
_entity.id
_entity.type
_entity.pdbx_description
1 polymer ?
#
loop_
_entity_poly.entity_id
_entity_poly.type
_entity_poly.pdbx_seq_one_letter_code
_entity_poly.pdbx_strand_id
1 'polypeptide(L)'
;MARDIASIFALLKETSEAQESKLNAIQSATRAVEAKVTYIGARLDNAESRVDYLEDANRALEANPPATQNRERIAEAARKMGEVSWDEHHIMVFPDYSKLVYEKRAAFNQCKRLLHERPLKFSLMYLAVLTLKTAEGRREFTDPKKALTYIRSLPP
;
A
#
# COMPACT_ATOMS: atom_id res chain seq x y z
N MET A 1 -74.12 -14.14 14.63
CA MET A 1 -73.56 -15.51 14.67
C MET A 1 -73.18 -16.03 13.29
N ALA A 2 -74.09 -16.41 12.39
CA ALA A 2 -73.70 -16.98 11.09
C ALA A 2 -72.87 -16.02 10.19
N ARG A 3 -73.22 -14.73 10.18
CA ARG A 3 -72.49 -13.69 9.45
C ARG A 3 -71.05 -13.49 9.96
N ASP A 4 -70.87 -13.52 11.28
CA ASP A 4 -69.57 -13.31 11.93
C ASP A 4 -68.63 -14.49 11.66
N ILE A 5 -69.16 -15.72 11.69
CA ILE A 5 -68.42 -16.94 11.35
C ILE A 5 -67.94 -16.92 9.88
N ALA A 6 -68.80 -16.50 8.96
CA ALA A 6 -68.43 -16.38 7.54
C ALA A 6 -67.32 -15.34 7.32
N SER A 7 -67.38 -14.21 8.04
CA SER A 7 -66.35 -13.16 7.99
C SER A 7 -65.00 -13.67 8.50
N ILE A 8 -64.99 -14.38 9.64
CA ILE A 8 -63.76 -14.98 10.19
C ILE A 8 -63.16 -15.99 9.21
N PHE A 9 -63.98 -16.82 8.58
CA PHE A 9 -63.51 -17.80 7.61
C PHE A 9 -62.87 -17.13 6.37
N ALA A 10 -63.48 -16.05 5.87
CA ALA A 10 -62.92 -15.28 4.75
C ALA A 10 -61.55 -14.69 5.11
N LEU A 11 -61.42 -14.09 6.29
CA LEU A 11 -60.15 -13.54 6.77
C LEU A 11 -59.07 -14.62 6.93
N LEU A 12 -59.42 -15.79 7.49
CA LEU A 12 -58.49 -16.91 7.64
C LEU A 12 -58.02 -17.44 6.29
N LYS A 13 -58.91 -17.48 5.28
CA LYS A 13 -58.55 -17.89 3.93
C LYS A 13 -57.57 -16.89 3.30
N GLU A 14 -57.87 -15.60 3.39
CA GLU A 14 -57.00 -14.54 2.86
C GLU A 14 -55.62 -14.53 3.55
N THR A 15 -55.58 -14.70 4.88
CA THR A 15 -54.29 -14.77 5.59
C THR A 15 -53.50 -16.02 5.23
N SER A 16 -54.15 -17.17 5.02
CA SER A 16 -53.51 -18.40 4.55
C SER A 16 -52.90 -18.23 3.16
N GLU A 17 -53.65 -17.67 2.21
CA GLU A 17 -53.17 -17.40 0.85
C GLU A 17 -51.99 -16.41 0.86
N ALA A 18 -52.05 -15.38 1.70
CA ALA A 18 -50.95 -14.42 1.87
C ALA A 18 -49.70 -15.06 2.50
N GLN A 19 -49.88 -15.98 3.46
CA GLN A 19 -48.78 -16.74 4.06
C GLN A 19 -48.12 -17.66 3.03
N GLU A 20 -48.90 -18.36 2.22
CA GLU A 20 -48.39 -19.25 1.16
C GLU A 20 -47.57 -18.48 0.11
N SER A 21 -48.06 -17.32 -0.31
CA SER A 21 -47.32 -16.42 -1.22
C SER A 21 -45.97 -15.98 -0.63
N LYS A 22 -45.93 -15.57 0.65
CA LYS A 22 -44.68 -15.21 1.34
C LYS A 22 -43.73 -16.40 1.44
N LEU A 23 -44.25 -17.59 1.70
CA LEU A 23 -43.47 -18.83 1.82
C LEU A 23 -42.79 -19.17 0.48
N ASN A 24 -43.53 -19.03 -0.62
CA ASN A 24 -42.99 -19.21 -1.97
C ASN A 24 -41.90 -18.18 -2.31
N ALA A 25 -42.11 -16.91 -1.95
CA ALA A 25 -41.10 -15.86 -2.14
C ALA A 25 -39.82 -16.13 -1.34
N ILE A 26 -39.95 -16.58 -0.08
CA ILE A 26 -38.80 -16.96 0.76
C ILE A 26 -38.03 -18.13 0.12
N GLN A 27 -38.73 -19.17 -0.34
CA GLN A 27 -38.07 -20.31 -0.99
C GLN A 27 -37.29 -19.89 -2.24
N SER A 28 -37.86 -18.99 -3.06
CA SER A 28 -37.17 -18.47 -4.24
C SER A 28 -35.92 -17.66 -3.84
N ALA A 29 -36.01 -16.83 -2.81
CA ALA A 29 -34.87 -16.08 -2.30
C ALA A 29 -33.78 -16.99 -1.73
N THR A 30 -34.16 -18.03 -0.97
CA THR A 30 -33.24 -19.02 -0.41
C THR A 30 -32.47 -19.74 -1.51
N ARG A 31 -33.13 -20.23 -2.56
CA ARG A 31 -32.46 -20.87 -3.71
C ARG A 31 -31.47 -19.93 -4.40
N ALA A 32 -31.83 -18.65 -4.54
CA ALA A 32 -30.94 -17.66 -5.13
C ALA A 32 -29.70 -17.39 -4.24
N VAL A 33 -29.87 -17.41 -2.93
CA VAL A 33 -28.76 -17.30 -1.97
C VAL A 33 -27.86 -18.54 -2.02
N GLU A 34 -28.44 -19.74 -2.04
CA GLU A 34 -27.69 -21.01 -2.17
C GLU A 34 -26.81 -21.01 -3.42
N ALA A 35 -27.36 -20.63 -4.57
CA ALA A 35 -26.59 -20.53 -5.81
C ALA A 35 -25.42 -19.54 -5.71
N LYS A 36 -25.63 -18.39 -5.04
CA LYS A 36 -24.55 -17.42 -4.80
C LYS A 36 -23.50 -17.95 -3.83
N VAL A 37 -23.90 -18.69 -2.79
CA VAL A 37 -22.98 -19.32 -1.83
C VAL A 37 -22.12 -20.37 -2.54
N THR A 38 -22.69 -21.20 -3.39
CA THR A 38 -21.93 -22.15 -4.22
C THR A 38 -20.93 -21.44 -5.13
N TYR A 39 -21.34 -20.35 -5.78
CA TYR A 39 -20.44 -19.56 -6.62
C TYR A 39 -19.30 -18.91 -5.81
N ILE A 40 -19.60 -18.39 -4.62
CA ILE A 40 -18.59 -17.84 -3.72
C ILE A 40 -17.59 -18.93 -3.29
N GLY A 41 -18.06 -20.14 -2.98
CA GLY A 41 -17.22 -21.29 -2.68
C GLY A 41 -16.21 -21.57 -3.80
N ALA A 42 -16.69 -21.72 -5.04
CA ALA A 42 -15.80 -21.96 -6.19
C ALA A 42 -14.78 -20.83 -6.42
N ARG A 43 -15.16 -19.57 -6.14
CA ARG A 43 -14.23 -18.44 -6.21
C ARG A 43 -13.20 -18.44 -5.08
N LEU A 44 -13.59 -18.89 -3.89
CA LEU A 44 -12.70 -19.02 -2.74
C LEU A 44 -11.64 -20.08 -3.02
N ASP A 45 -12.03 -21.27 -3.50
CA ASP A 45 -11.12 -22.36 -3.84
C ASP A 45 -10.06 -21.91 -4.88
N ASN A 46 -10.49 -21.12 -5.88
CA ASN A 46 -9.57 -20.54 -6.86
C ASN A 46 -8.62 -19.52 -6.22
N ALA A 47 -9.13 -18.68 -5.31
CA ALA A 47 -8.31 -17.69 -4.62
C ALA A 47 -7.29 -18.37 -3.71
N GLU A 48 -7.67 -19.41 -2.99
CA GLU A 48 -6.78 -20.22 -2.14
C GLU A 48 -5.66 -20.84 -2.98
N SER A 49 -6.00 -21.50 -4.09
CA SER A 49 -4.99 -22.07 -5.01
C SER A 49 -4.01 -21.00 -5.54
N ARG A 50 -4.49 -19.78 -5.79
CA ARG A 50 -3.64 -18.67 -6.22
C ARG A 50 -2.76 -18.15 -5.08
N VAL A 51 -3.26 -18.14 -3.84
CA VAL A 51 -2.49 -17.75 -2.66
C VAL A 51 -1.36 -18.75 -2.45
N ASP A 52 -1.64 -20.04 -2.47
CA ASP A 52 -0.62 -21.10 -2.33
C ASP A 52 0.51 -20.93 -3.35
N TYR A 53 0.17 -20.74 -4.63
CA TYR A 53 1.15 -20.48 -5.68
C TYR A 53 2.00 -19.24 -5.41
N LEU A 54 1.37 -18.14 -4.97
CA LEU A 54 2.08 -16.90 -4.70
C LEU A 54 2.96 -17.00 -3.46
N GLU A 55 2.53 -17.73 -2.44
CA GLU A 55 3.33 -17.99 -1.24
C GLU A 55 4.57 -18.83 -1.56
N ASP A 56 4.42 -19.87 -2.38
CA ASP A 56 5.54 -20.70 -2.84
C ASP A 56 6.50 -19.90 -3.73
N ALA A 57 5.98 -19.09 -4.66
CA ALA A 57 6.78 -18.18 -5.48
C ALA A 57 7.55 -17.16 -4.61
N ASN A 58 6.89 -16.61 -3.59
CA ASN A 58 7.52 -15.68 -2.66
C ASN A 58 8.60 -16.35 -1.82
N ARG A 59 8.37 -17.59 -1.36
CA ARG A 59 9.39 -18.40 -0.65
C ARG A 59 10.61 -18.64 -1.54
N ALA A 60 10.41 -18.94 -2.81
CA ALA A 60 11.49 -19.13 -3.78
C ALA A 60 12.27 -17.82 -4.03
N LEU A 61 11.57 -16.69 -4.15
CA LEU A 61 12.20 -15.36 -4.28
C LEU A 61 13.00 -14.98 -3.03
N GLU A 62 12.50 -15.24 -1.82
CA GLU A 62 13.25 -14.94 -0.59
C GLU A 62 14.50 -15.84 -0.44
N ALA A 63 14.42 -17.10 -0.86
CA ALA A 63 15.56 -18.02 -0.84
C ALA A 63 16.65 -17.64 -1.86
N ASN A 64 16.25 -17.15 -3.04
CA ASN A 64 17.17 -16.68 -4.07
C ASN A 64 16.70 -15.34 -4.66
N PRO A 65 16.98 -14.22 -3.96
CA PRO A 65 16.43 -12.94 -4.37
C PRO A 65 17.00 -12.48 -5.72
N PRO A 66 16.17 -11.91 -6.59
CA PRO A 66 16.65 -11.37 -7.85
C PRO A 66 17.66 -10.25 -7.58
N ALA A 67 18.61 -10.09 -8.49
CA ALA A 67 19.71 -9.14 -8.34
C ALA A 67 19.23 -7.69 -8.07
N THR A 68 18.02 -7.31 -8.49
CA THR A 68 17.40 -6.01 -8.20
C THR A 68 17.11 -5.80 -6.70
N GLN A 69 16.50 -6.77 -6.02
CA GLN A 69 16.22 -6.70 -4.58
C GLN A 69 17.52 -6.72 -3.76
N ASN A 70 18.51 -7.50 -4.20
CA ASN A 70 19.84 -7.52 -3.57
C ASN A 70 20.53 -6.15 -3.65
N ARG A 71 20.45 -5.43 -4.78
CA ARG A 71 21.08 -4.10 -4.94
C ARG A 71 20.56 -3.09 -3.93
N GLU A 72 19.24 -3.02 -3.73
CA GLU A 72 18.65 -2.08 -2.76
C GLU A 72 19.03 -2.44 -1.32
N ARG A 73 18.97 -3.73 -0.97
CA ARG A 73 19.37 -4.24 0.34
C ARG A 73 20.84 -3.95 0.64
N ILE A 74 21.74 -4.16 -0.34
CA ILE A 74 23.17 -3.86 -0.21
C ILE A 74 23.39 -2.36 0.02
N ALA A 75 22.73 -1.49 -0.75
CA ALA A 75 22.86 -0.05 -0.59
C ALA A 75 22.29 0.46 0.75
N GLU A 76 21.24 -0.18 1.27
CA GLU A 76 20.70 0.12 2.60
C GLU A 76 21.62 -0.39 3.72
N ALA A 77 22.12 -1.62 3.60
CA ALA A 77 23.07 -2.21 4.56
C ALA A 77 24.34 -1.37 4.66
N ALA A 78 24.92 -0.95 3.52
CA ALA A 78 26.07 -0.07 3.48
C ALA A 78 25.80 1.28 4.18
N ARG A 79 24.62 1.88 3.98
CA ARG A 79 24.22 3.12 4.67
C ARG A 79 24.08 2.94 6.19
N LYS A 80 23.57 1.79 6.65
CA LYS A 80 23.44 1.49 8.09
C LYS A 80 24.78 1.23 8.74
N MET A 81 25.68 0.54 8.04
CA MET A 81 27.03 0.24 8.51
C MET A 81 27.92 1.50 8.52
N GLY A 82 27.64 2.45 7.63
CA GLY A 82 28.33 3.75 7.55
C GLY A 82 29.65 3.65 6.80
N GLU A 83 30.55 2.78 7.26
CA GLU A 83 31.82 2.48 6.61
C GLU A 83 31.85 1.03 6.14
N VAL A 84 32.18 0.83 4.86
CA VAL A 84 32.30 -0.51 4.26
C VAL A 84 33.72 -0.66 3.75
N SER A 85 34.40 -1.73 4.12
CA SER A 85 35.73 -2.06 3.61
C SER A 85 35.80 -3.50 3.13
N TRP A 86 36.64 -3.75 2.13
CA TRP A 86 36.98 -5.09 1.66
C TRP A 86 38.48 -5.12 1.38
N ASP A 87 39.17 -6.11 1.92
CA ASP A 87 40.62 -6.26 1.77
C ASP A 87 41.39 -4.97 2.08
N GLU A 88 41.08 -4.33 3.22
CA GLU A 88 41.64 -3.04 3.66
C GLU A 88 41.28 -1.80 2.80
N HIS A 89 40.49 -1.96 1.74
CA HIS A 89 40.07 -0.85 0.88
C HIS A 89 38.67 -0.35 1.23
N HIS A 90 38.52 0.97 1.39
CA HIS A 90 37.23 1.61 1.61
C HIS A 90 36.36 1.54 0.34
N ILE A 91 35.15 0.97 0.47
CA ILE A 91 34.17 0.85 -0.60
C ILE A 91 33.01 1.78 -0.33
N MET A 92 32.66 2.59 -1.34
CA MET A 92 31.43 3.37 -1.33
C MET A 92 30.35 2.67 -2.15
N VAL A 93 29.20 2.42 -1.54
CA VAL A 93 28.04 1.82 -2.21
C VAL A 93 27.01 2.91 -2.51
N PHE A 94 26.74 3.13 -3.79
CA PHE A 94 25.74 4.09 -4.26
C PHE A 94 24.60 3.38 -4.99
N PRO A 95 23.36 3.90 -4.90
CA PRO A 95 22.30 3.44 -5.78
C PRO A 95 22.60 3.78 -7.24
N ASP A 96 22.21 2.89 -8.15
CA ASP A 96 22.40 3.06 -9.59
C ASP A 96 21.33 4.00 -10.18
N TYR A 97 21.67 5.28 -10.26
CA TYR A 97 20.79 6.30 -10.84
C TYR A 97 21.14 6.58 -12.29
N SER A 98 20.14 6.82 -13.13
CA SER A 98 20.38 7.36 -14.47
C SER A 98 21.08 8.72 -14.39
N LYS A 99 21.86 9.07 -15.42
CA LYS A 99 22.60 10.34 -15.50
C LYS A 99 21.71 11.56 -15.21
N LEU A 100 20.50 11.58 -15.77
CA LEU A 100 19.52 12.64 -15.54
C LEU A 100 19.15 12.79 -14.05
N VAL A 101 18.95 11.67 -13.35
CA VAL A 101 18.64 11.69 -11.91
C VAL A 101 19.86 12.14 -11.12
N TYR A 102 21.06 11.70 -11.50
CA TYR A 102 22.30 12.15 -10.87
C TYR A 102 22.47 13.68 -10.96
N GLU A 103 22.29 14.26 -12.14
CA GLU A 103 22.39 15.70 -12.37
C GLU A 103 21.35 16.48 -11.56
N LYS A 104 20.09 16.01 -11.53
CA LYS A 104 19.04 16.61 -10.69
C LYS A 104 19.40 16.59 -9.21
N ARG A 105 19.98 15.49 -8.71
CA ARG A 105 20.43 15.38 -7.31
C ARG A 105 21.63 16.27 -7.03
N ALA A 106 22.56 16.38 -7.97
CA ALA A 106 23.73 17.24 -7.86
C ALA A 106 23.36 18.73 -7.77
N ALA A 107 22.25 19.14 -8.40
CA ALA A 107 21.75 20.50 -8.30
C ALA A 107 21.41 20.93 -6.85
N PHE A 108 21.13 19.97 -5.95
CA PHE A 108 20.92 20.23 -4.52
C PHE A 108 22.20 20.23 -3.67
N ASN A 109 23.40 20.10 -4.25
CA ASN A 109 24.65 20.02 -3.50
C ASN A 109 24.89 21.26 -2.61
N GLN A 110 24.55 22.45 -3.09
CA GLN A 110 24.66 23.68 -2.29
C GLN A 110 23.71 23.67 -1.09
N CYS A 111 22.48 23.19 -1.28
CA CYS A 111 21.50 23.03 -0.19
C CYS A 111 22.02 22.05 0.87
N LYS A 112 22.55 20.89 0.46
CA LYS A 112 23.12 19.89 1.38
C LYS A 112 24.26 20.46 2.22
N ARG A 113 25.17 21.24 1.61
CA ARG A 113 26.30 21.86 2.32
C ARG A 113 25.81 22.73 3.48
N LEU A 114 24.88 23.64 3.19
CA LEU A 114 24.30 24.53 4.21
C LEU A 114 23.51 23.77 5.28
N LEU A 115 22.88 22.65 4.92
CA LEU A 115 22.13 21.83 5.86
C LEU A 115 23.04 20.96 6.76
N HIS A 116 24.23 20.57 6.29
CA HIS A 116 25.22 19.88 7.12
C HIS A 116 25.84 20.80 8.18
N GLU A 117 25.89 22.11 7.92
CA GLU A 117 26.35 23.12 8.87
C GLU A 117 25.32 23.42 9.97
N ARG A 118 24.08 22.93 9.84
CA ARG A 118 22.96 23.21 10.76
C ARG A 118 22.47 21.93 11.44
N PRO A 119 21.88 22.01 12.66
CA PRO A 119 21.31 20.86 13.35
C PRO A 119 19.94 20.43 12.78
N LEU A 120 19.78 20.43 11.45
CA LEU A 120 18.53 20.10 10.77
C LEU A 120 18.61 18.72 10.12
N LYS A 121 17.64 17.85 10.43
CA LYS A 121 17.52 16.56 9.75
C LYS A 121 16.94 16.76 8.36
N PHE A 122 17.68 16.31 7.35
CA PHE A 122 17.25 16.36 5.96
C PHE A 122 17.49 15.04 5.24
N SER A 123 16.84 14.88 4.09
CA SER A 123 17.04 13.73 3.21
C SER A 123 16.73 14.10 1.76
N LEU A 124 17.37 13.43 0.81
CA LEU A 124 17.13 13.61 -0.62
C LEU A 124 16.49 12.33 -1.18
N MET A 125 15.17 12.37 -1.37
CA MET A 125 14.34 11.23 -1.77
C MET A 125 14.48 10.92 -3.27
N TYR A 126 13.97 9.76 -3.68
CA TYR A 126 14.01 9.26 -5.05
C TYR A 126 13.47 10.29 -6.07
N LEU A 127 14.10 10.33 -7.25
CA LEU A 127 13.99 11.38 -8.30
C LEU A 127 14.46 12.80 -7.96
N ALA A 128 15.07 13.04 -6.79
CA ALA A 128 15.62 14.32 -6.32
C ALA A 128 14.61 15.29 -5.68
N VAL A 129 13.93 14.81 -4.62
CA VAL A 129 13.09 15.66 -3.76
C VAL A 129 13.79 15.89 -2.42
N LEU A 130 14.17 17.13 -2.12
CA LEU A 130 14.78 17.48 -0.84
C LEU A 130 13.68 17.60 0.22
N THR A 131 13.77 16.77 1.26
CA THR A 131 12.88 16.79 2.42
C THR A 131 13.62 17.33 3.64
N LEU A 132 13.05 18.35 4.27
CA LEU A 132 13.50 18.91 5.55
C LEU A 132 12.50 18.55 6.65
N LYS A 133 13.01 18.20 7.84
CA LYS A 133 12.21 18.09 9.06
C LYS A 133 12.46 19.34 9.91
N THR A 134 11.52 20.27 9.90
CA THR A 134 11.54 21.48 10.75
C THR A 134 10.58 21.32 11.93
N ALA A 135 10.63 22.23 12.90
CA ALA A 135 9.69 22.25 14.03
C ALA A 135 8.23 22.40 13.57
N GLU A 136 8.00 23.07 12.45
CA GLU A 136 6.69 23.27 11.81
C GLU A 136 6.21 22.04 11.01
N GLY A 137 7.03 20.99 10.92
CA GLY A 137 6.71 19.75 10.22
C GLY A 137 7.64 19.45 9.05
N ARG A 138 7.13 18.63 8.12
CA ARG A 138 7.88 18.17 6.95
C ARG A 138 7.71 19.16 5.80
N ARG A 139 8.80 19.62 5.20
CA ARG A 139 8.79 20.43 3.97
C ARG A 139 9.55 19.73 2.85
N GLU A 140 9.01 19.82 1.64
CA GLU A 140 9.55 19.16 0.46
C GLU A 140 9.84 20.17 -0.66
N PHE A 141 10.94 19.95 -1.37
CA PHE A 141 11.37 20.81 -2.45
C PHE A 141 11.81 19.98 -3.66
N THR A 142 11.15 20.19 -4.78
CA THR A 142 11.52 19.63 -6.09
C THR A 142 12.45 20.56 -6.87
N ASP A 143 12.48 21.86 -6.52
CA ASP A 143 13.31 22.89 -7.15
C ASP A 143 14.48 23.28 -6.23
N PRO A 144 15.75 23.08 -6.65
CA PRO A 144 16.92 23.46 -5.87
C PRO A 144 16.98 24.95 -5.51
N LYS A 145 16.52 25.85 -6.40
CA LYS A 145 16.58 27.30 -6.16
C LYS A 145 15.62 27.70 -5.05
N LYS A 146 14.38 27.18 -5.10
CA LYS A 146 13.38 27.41 -4.05
C LYS A 146 13.84 26.85 -2.71
N ALA A 147 14.43 25.65 -2.72
CA ALA A 147 15.02 25.05 -1.53
C ALA A 147 16.11 25.94 -0.94
N LEU A 148 17.03 26.43 -1.78
CA LEU A 148 18.15 27.27 -1.32
C LEU A 148 17.68 28.58 -0.69
N THR A 149 16.73 29.27 -1.34
CA THR A 149 16.14 30.49 -0.79
C THR A 149 15.50 30.23 0.57
N TYR A 150 14.75 29.13 0.70
CA TYR A 150 14.14 28.75 1.96
C TYR A 150 15.18 28.46 3.04
N ILE A 151 16.20 27.64 2.74
CA ILE A 151 17.27 27.28 3.70
C ILE A 151 18.01 28.53 4.18
N ARG A 152 18.24 29.51 3.31
CA ARG A 152 18.87 30.78 3.68
C ARG A 152 17.98 31.65 4.58
N SER A 153 16.66 31.59 4.39
CA SER A 153 15.71 32.31 5.26
C SER A 153 15.49 31.67 6.62
N LEU A 154 15.92 30.41 6.82
CA LEU A 154 15.82 29.77 8.12
C LEU A 154 16.79 30.42 9.12
N PRO A 155 16.37 30.61 10.38
CA PRO A 155 17.27 31.07 11.44
C PRO A 155 18.46 30.12 11.60
N PRO A 156 19.61 30.63 12.10
CA PRO A 156 20.80 29.83 12.37
C PRO A 156 20.52 28.72 13.39
#